data_AF-A0A843I2Y8-F1
#
_entry.id   AF-A0A843I2Y8-F1
#
_cell.length_a   1.000
_cell.length_b   1.000
_cell.length_c   1.000
_cell.angle_alpha   90.00
_cell.angle_beta   90.00
_cell.angle_gamma   90.00
#
_symmetry.space_group_name_H-M   'P 1'
#
loop_
_entity.id
_entity.type
_entity.pdbx_description
1 polymer ?
#
loop_
_entity_poly.entity_id
_entity_poly.type
_entity_poly.pdbx_seq_one_letter_code
_entity_poly.pdbx_strand_id
1 'polypeptide(L)'
;MPRLTRIIVAISSIVDILLSLTYFNFIVNEILFHKTIPFGIYFSFPSLPANFIGIFLASFFSVLIYLILVTFLDSLIVKKTVIKDLIALLIVTLILFLKYGLYLSINAIIVTAILASILYAIRQNRIVEEISGVILFLYLVYLIYDFSVKSYYIPILFLILFTTIGKLIYHGTGGIKEIRVEFLVDNKPPSQPLKIDLRNSKGRVKTIKIDGNKKVIYLQKDTYYFTIDLGSTEYIPDPSRGYISSADRQKIRINIIKRKTFTAKFLANGLPKGVKWYVVINGKTYTSTTPEIEVTIDGDRAQFVVGSANIGNFTYQPNISNGEVNLRNPIVTIEFKLISQASWSPNMWIGKTIGNYKVLDIIGIGGTSYVLKVERDGNIYAMKIPIISSGSSAKAFEDFSKEFLNLEEISSRTDGVVRLYGIGNMDINSIEKILKGRNDIYISYPPYIVMEYMAGGNARELSLNDTFFYSPYWMKIVMLIASKVAYSLAVIHNSGYVHLDVKPQNIFFSSPIGNDPYTFYINIKTGKIKVKLGDLGSARRIGEKVEQITPPYASLDQLEAVVYERGASPQMDIY
;
A
#
# COMPACT_ATOMS: atom_id res chain seq x y z
N MET A 1 0.15 12.65 56.50
CA MET A 1 -0.59 13.52 57.45
C MET A 1 -2.07 13.84 57.14
N PRO A 2 -2.79 13.35 56.10
CA PRO A 2 -4.24 13.63 55.97
C PRO A 2 -5.19 12.60 56.60
N ARG A 3 -4.68 11.44 57.05
CA ARG A 3 -5.51 10.37 57.66
C ARG A 3 -5.89 10.66 59.12
N LEU A 4 -4.97 11.22 59.90
CA LEU A 4 -5.20 11.47 61.34
C LEU A 4 -6.24 12.58 61.57
N THR A 5 -6.20 13.65 60.77
CA THR A 5 -7.16 14.76 60.84
C THR A 5 -8.59 14.33 60.50
N ARG A 6 -8.76 13.37 59.58
CA ARG A 6 -10.08 12.81 59.22
C ARG A 6 -10.63 11.88 60.30
N ILE A 7 -9.76 11.13 60.98
CA ILE A 7 -10.14 10.28 62.11
C ILE A 7 -10.55 11.13 63.32
N ILE A 8 -9.84 12.24 63.59
CA ILE A 8 -10.15 13.16 64.69
C ILE A 8 -11.50 13.87 64.47
N VAL A 9 -11.80 14.29 63.23
CA VAL A 9 -13.11 14.90 62.89
C VAL A 9 -14.25 13.88 63.02
N ALA A 10 -14.04 12.64 62.59
CA ALA A 10 -15.05 11.58 62.74
C ALA A 10 -15.32 11.22 64.21
N ILE A 11 -14.28 11.19 65.05
CA ILE A 11 -14.43 10.95 66.50
C ILE A 11 -15.14 12.13 67.18
N SER A 12 -14.83 13.38 66.81
CA SER A 12 -15.52 14.57 67.32
C SER A 12 -17.03 14.52 67.04
N SER A 13 -17.42 14.18 65.82
CA SER A 13 -18.84 14.07 65.44
C SER A 13 -19.56 12.95 66.17
N ILE A 14 -18.88 11.84 66.50
CA ILE A 14 -19.47 10.75 67.28
C ILE A 14 -19.66 11.14 68.75
N VAL A 15 -18.72 11.90 69.32
CA VAL A 15 -18.82 12.41 70.71
C VAL A 15 -19.94 13.45 70.83
N ASP A 16 -20.12 14.34 69.85
CA ASP A 16 -21.22 15.32 69.84
C ASP A 16 -22.58 14.65 69.74
N ILE A 17 -22.70 13.57 68.95
CA ILE A 17 -23.92 12.76 68.84
C ILE A 17 -24.23 12.04 70.16
N LEU A 18 -23.21 11.54 70.86
CA LEU A 18 -23.39 10.87 72.17
C LEU A 18 -23.75 11.86 73.29
N LEU A 19 -23.24 13.10 73.25
CA LEU A 19 -23.65 14.19 74.15
C LEU A 19 -25.09 14.65 73.86
N SER A 20 -25.49 14.65 72.60
CA SER A 20 -26.88 14.93 72.17
C SER A 20 -27.85 13.89 72.71
N LEU A 21 -27.45 12.61 72.71
CA LEU A 21 -28.24 11.48 73.19
C LEU A 21 -28.44 11.50 74.71
N THR A 22 -27.43 11.92 75.48
CA THR A 22 -27.55 12.05 76.95
C THR A 22 -28.44 13.23 77.34
N TYR A 23 -28.39 14.35 76.60
CA TYR A 23 -29.29 15.49 76.80
C TYR A 23 -30.75 15.16 76.41
N PHE A 24 -30.95 14.38 75.35
CA PHE A 24 -32.28 13.92 74.93
C PHE A 24 -32.88 12.92 75.91
N ASN A 25 -32.07 12.03 76.50
CA ASN A 25 -32.53 11.10 77.53
C ASN A 25 -32.91 11.82 78.85
N PHE A 26 -32.27 12.95 79.15
CA PHE A 26 -32.64 13.83 80.27
C PHE A 26 -34.01 14.50 80.04
N ILE A 27 -34.25 15.06 78.85
CA ILE A 27 -35.53 15.70 78.48
C ILE A 27 -36.68 14.70 78.46
N VAL A 28 -36.45 13.50 77.93
CA VAL A 28 -37.48 12.44 77.89
C VAL A 28 -37.84 11.96 79.30
N ASN A 29 -36.88 11.90 80.24
CA ASN A 29 -37.14 11.55 81.64
C ASN A 29 -37.87 12.66 82.43
N GLU A 30 -37.56 13.94 82.19
CA GLU A 30 -38.28 15.08 82.78
C GLU A 30 -39.75 15.12 82.33
N ILE A 31 -40.02 14.87 81.04
CA ILE A 31 -41.38 14.83 80.48
C ILE A 31 -42.18 13.61 80.98
N LEU A 32 -41.50 12.50 81.31
CA LEU A 32 -42.15 11.27 81.79
C LEU A 32 -42.51 11.30 83.29
N PHE A 33 -41.81 12.08 84.12
CA PHE A 33 -41.94 11.96 85.59
C PHE A 33 -42.41 13.20 86.36
N HIS A 34 -42.31 14.43 85.84
CA HIS A 34 -42.82 15.61 86.56
C HIS A 34 -43.90 16.38 85.77
N LYS A 35 -45.16 16.12 86.14
CA LYS A 35 -46.31 16.92 85.71
C LYS A 35 -46.34 18.23 86.51
N THR A 36 -45.74 19.30 85.98
CA THR A 36 -46.29 20.69 85.98
C THR A 36 -45.20 21.73 85.67
N ILE A 37 -45.29 22.39 84.52
CA ILE A 37 -44.79 23.76 84.27
C ILE A 37 -45.85 24.49 83.41
N PRO A 38 -46.11 25.79 83.63
CA PRO A 38 -47.45 26.34 83.55
C PRO A 38 -47.69 27.12 82.27
N PHE A 39 -48.53 26.60 81.38
CA PHE A 39 -49.40 27.42 80.54
C PHE A 39 -50.65 26.59 80.22
N GLY A 40 -51.80 27.08 80.67
CA GLY A 40 -53.05 26.34 80.79
C GLY A 40 -53.65 25.88 79.47
N ILE A 41 -53.19 24.74 78.96
CA ILE A 41 -53.86 23.97 77.92
C ILE A 41 -53.85 22.50 78.34
N TYR A 42 -55.01 21.97 78.74
CA TYR A 42 -55.18 20.54 78.97
C TYR A 42 -55.19 19.80 77.62
N PHE A 43 -54.08 19.15 77.26
CA PHE A 43 -54.08 18.09 76.26
C PHE A 43 -54.15 16.74 76.97
N SER A 44 -55.27 16.04 76.84
CA SER A 44 -55.32 14.60 77.08
C SER A 44 -54.66 13.90 75.89
N PHE A 45 -53.37 13.57 76.00
CA PHE A 45 -52.75 12.63 75.06
C PHE A 45 -53.17 11.20 75.45
N PRO A 46 -53.73 10.42 74.51
CA PRO A 46 -53.84 8.98 74.71
C PRO A 46 -52.42 8.42 74.82
N SER A 47 -52.20 7.49 75.74
CA SER A 47 -50.95 6.73 75.83
C SER A 47 -50.57 6.18 74.45
N LEU A 48 -49.48 6.70 73.87
CA LEU A 48 -48.89 6.17 72.65
C LEU A 48 -48.54 4.68 72.90
N PRO A 49 -49.02 3.74 72.07
CA PRO A 49 -48.68 2.33 72.26
C PRO A 49 -47.18 2.14 72.04
N ALA A 50 -46.55 1.32 72.89
CA ALA A 50 -45.11 1.00 72.85
C ALA A 50 -44.59 0.61 71.44
N ASN A 51 -45.48 0.17 70.57
CA ASN A 51 -45.24 -0.18 69.17
C ASN A 51 -44.74 0.99 68.33
N PHE A 52 -45.13 2.24 68.61
CA PHE A 52 -44.68 3.41 67.84
C PHE A 52 -43.21 3.76 68.10
N ILE A 53 -42.75 3.56 69.35
CA ILE A 53 -41.34 3.73 69.74
C ILE A 53 -40.49 2.63 69.10
N GLY A 54 -40.99 1.39 69.05
CA GLY A 54 -40.34 0.29 68.34
C GLY A 54 -40.22 0.52 66.82
N ILE A 55 -41.27 1.08 66.20
CA ILE A 55 -41.28 1.44 64.77
C ILE A 55 -40.30 2.58 64.49
N PHE A 56 -40.25 3.62 65.34
CA PHE A 56 -39.31 4.73 65.17
C PHE A 56 -37.85 4.28 65.39
N LEU A 57 -37.59 3.45 66.40
CA LEU A 57 -36.26 2.88 66.66
C LEU A 57 -35.83 1.94 65.52
N ALA A 58 -36.70 1.06 65.02
CA ALA A 58 -36.36 0.18 63.91
C ALA A 58 -36.06 0.95 62.62
N SER A 59 -36.82 2.01 62.34
CA SER A 59 -36.60 2.93 61.21
C SER A 59 -35.30 3.71 61.35
N PHE A 60 -35.04 4.22 62.56
CA PHE A 60 -33.83 4.97 62.89
C PHE A 60 -32.58 4.08 62.82
N PHE A 61 -32.63 2.85 63.34
CA PHE A 61 -31.53 1.88 63.27
C PHE A 61 -31.26 1.38 61.85
N SER A 62 -32.29 1.23 61.01
CA SER A 62 -32.07 0.84 59.60
C SER A 62 -31.49 1.98 58.75
N VAL A 63 -31.83 3.24 59.05
CA VAL A 63 -31.16 4.42 58.45
C VAL A 63 -29.73 4.59 58.98
N LEU A 64 -29.49 4.31 60.26
CA LEU A 64 -28.15 4.35 60.87
C LEU A 64 -27.25 3.25 60.29
N ILE A 65 -27.77 2.03 60.12
CA ILE A 65 -27.07 0.91 59.47
C ILE A 65 -26.79 1.23 57.99
N TYR A 66 -27.73 1.89 57.30
CA TYR A 66 -27.51 2.39 55.93
C TYR A 66 -26.38 3.42 55.86
N LEU A 67 -26.34 4.41 56.76
CA LEU A 67 -25.28 5.42 56.81
C LEU A 67 -23.92 4.82 57.17
N ILE A 68 -23.88 3.83 58.08
CA ILE A 68 -22.65 3.09 58.43
C ILE A 68 -22.18 2.22 57.25
N LEU A 69 -23.08 1.53 56.55
CA LEU A 69 -22.73 0.72 55.38
C LEU A 69 -22.27 1.58 54.21
N VAL A 70 -22.91 2.72 53.94
CA VAL A 70 -22.50 3.64 52.86
C VAL A 70 -21.14 4.26 53.16
N THR A 71 -20.88 4.69 54.40
CA THR A 71 -19.57 5.23 54.79
C THR A 71 -18.47 4.16 54.83
N PHE A 72 -18.80 2.90 55.17
CA PHE A 72 -17.87 1.78 55.11
C PHE A 72 -17.59 1.31 53.68
N LEU A 73 -18.61 1.34 52.80
CA LEU A 73 -18.50 0.95 51.39
C LEU A 73 -17.85 2.02 50.51
N ASP A 74 -17.99 3.32 50.78
CA ASP A 74 -17.24 4.37 50.07
C ASP A 74 -15.72 4.28 50.37
N SER A 75 -15.32 3.60 51.45
CA SER A 75 -13.91 3.36 51.78
C SER A 75 -13.26 2.20 51.01
N LEU A 76 -14.07 1.36 50.32
CA LEU A 76 -13.62 0.23 49.52
C LEU A 76 -14.08 0.46 48.09
N ILE A 77 -13.16 0.50 47.12
CA ILE A 77 -13.43 0.82 45.71
C ILE A 77 -14.45 -0.18 45.11
N VAL A 78 -15.75 0.12 45.22
CA VAL A 78 -16.85 -0.66 44.66
C VAL A 78 -17.32 0.01 43.37
N LYS A 79 -17.31 -0.75 42.25
CA LYS A 79 -17.77 -0.25 40.94
C LYS A 79 -19.28 0.03 40.95
N LYS A 80 -19.67 1.15 40.32
CA LYS A 80 -21.06 1.68 40.17
C LYS A 80 -22.15 0.66 39.82
N THR A 81 -21.81 -0.48 39.20
CA THR A 81 -22.79 -1.52 38.85
C THR A 81 -23.35 -2.25 40.07
N VAL A 82 -22.56 -2.50 41.12
CA VAL A 82 -23.00 -3.21 42.34
C VAL A 82 -24.01 -2.38 43.14
N ILE A 83 -23.83 -1.06 43.16
CA ILE A 83 -24.75 -0.12 43.83
C ILE A 83 -26.13 -0.15 43.16
N LYS A 84 -26.18 -0.31 41.84
CA LYS A 84 -27.43 -0.30 41.07
C LYS A 84 -28.30 -1.55 41.34
N ASP A 85 -27.66 -2.71 41.46
CA ASP A 85 -28.34 -3.98 41.75
C ASP A 85 -28.83 -4.04 43.20
N LEU A 86 -28.06 -3.50 44.15
CA LEU A 86 -28.47 -3.36 45.55
C LEU A 86 -29.64 -2.38 45.74
N ILE A 87 -29.67 -1.27 45.00
CA ILE A 87 -30.79 -0.32 45.00
C ILE A 87 -32.05 -0.98 44.44
N ALA A 88 -31.94 -1.74 43.33
CA ALA A 88 -33.08 -2.45 42.76
C ALA A 88 -33.66 -3.48 43.73
N LEU A 89 -32.80 -4.21 44.44
CA LEU A 89 -33.22 -5.21 45.43
C LEU A 89 -33.88 -4.56 46.67
N LEU A 90 -33.37 -3.41 47.10
CA LEU A 90 -33.94 -2.63 48.20
C LEU A 90 -35.35 -2.09 47.84
N ILE A 91 -35.52 -1.59 46.60
CA ILE A 91 -36.81 -1.11 46.09
C ILE A 91 -37.82 -2.24 46.03
N VAL A 92 -37.44 -3.42 45.53
CA VAL A 92 -38.32 -4.59 45.50
C VAL A 92 -38.74 -5.02 46.92
N THR A 93 -37.80 -5.00 47.87
CA THR A 93 -38.08 -5.37 49.27
C THR A 93 -39.02 -4.36 49.93
N LEU A 94 -38.85 -3.06 49.65
CA LEU A 94 -39.72 -1.99 50.13
C LEU A 94 -41.14 -2.09 49.55
N ILE A 95 -41.25 -2.42 48.26
CA ILE A 95 -42.54 -2.62 47.57
C ILE A 95 -43.29 -3.83 48.15
N LEU A 96 -42.58 -4.93 48.39
CA LEU A 96 -43.17 -6.14 49.00
C LEU A 96 -43.61 -5.89 50.45
N PHE A 97 -42.86 -5.09 51.20
CA PHE A 97 -43.22 -4.66 52.56
C PHE A 97 -44.49 -3.80 52.57
N LEU A 98 -44.57 -2.80 51.70
CA LEU A 98 -45.73 -1.90 51.59
C LEU A 98 -47.01 -2.63 51.15
N LYS A 99 -46.89 -3.71 50.36
CA LYS A 99 -48.04 -4.43 49.80
C LYS A 99 -48.59 -5.55 50.68
N TYR A 100 -47.76 -6.19 51.51
CA TYR A 100 -48.15 -7.43 52.22
C TYR A 100 -47.92 -7.42 53.74
N GLY A 101 -47.36 -6.35 54.33
CA GLY A 101 -47.19 -6.21 55.77
C GLY A 101 -46.08 -7.07 56.39
N LEU A 102 -45.90 -6.94 57.72
CA LEU A 102 -44.70 -7.35 58.47
C LEU A 102 -44.27 -8.83 58.29
N TYR A 103 -45.22 -9.77 58.10
CA TYR A 103 -44.93 -11.22 58.11
C TYR A 103 -44.24 -11.73 56.84
N LEU A 104 -44.41 -11.07 55.69
CA LEU A 104 -43.71 -11.45 54.45
C LEU A 104 -42.27 -10.88 54.38
N SER A 105 -41.97 -9.91 55.25
CA SER A 105 -40.73 -9.12 55.20
C SER A 105 -39.50 -9.86 55.73
N ILE A 106 -39.67 -10.69 56.76
CA ILE A 106 -38.55 -11.43 57.38
C ILE A 106 -38.02 -12.51 56.42
N ASN A 107 -38.90 -13.23 55.73
CA ASN A 107 -38.50 -14.24 54.74
C ASN A 107 -37.77 -13.61 53.55
N ALA A 108 -38.21 -12.43 53.09
CA ALA A 108 -37.55 -11.70 52.02
C ALA A 108 -36.15 -11.22 52.43
N ILE A 109 -35.98 -10.74 53.67
CA ILE A 109 -34.70 -10.32 54.22
C ILE A 109 -33.73 -11.50 54.35
N ILE A 110 -34.20 -12.66 54.84
CA ILE A 110 -33.38 -13.87 54.99
C ILE A 110 -32.91 -14.39 53.62
N VAL A 111 -33.80 -14.47 52.63
CA VAL A 111 -33.43 -14.92 51.27
C VAL A 111 -32.42 -13.96 50.64
N THR A 112 -32.60 -12.66 50.85
CA THR A 112 -31.69 -11.62 50.34
C THR A 112 -30.30 -11.70 50.98
N ALA A 113 -30.24 -11.94 52.29
CA ALA A 113 -28.99 -12.13 53.02
C ALA A 113 -28.24 -13.40 52.55
N ILE A 114 -28.97 -14.50 52.31
CA ILE A 114 -28.38 -15.75 51.79
C ILE A 114 -27.82 -15.56 50.38
N LEU A 115 -28.57 -14.90 49.48
CA LEU A 115 -28.12 -14.63 48.11
C LEU A 115 -26.89 -13.70 48.09
N ALA A 116 -26.87 -12.67 48.93
CA ALA A 116 -25.72 -11.77 49.06
C ALA A 116 -24.46 -12.51 49.56
N SER A 117 -24.63 -13.43 50.52
CA SER A 117 -23.54 -14.24 51.07
C SER A 117 -22.98 -15.23 50.03
N ILE A 118 -23.84 -15.90 49.27
CA ILE A 118 -23.43 -16.81 48.19
C ILE A 118 -22.67 -16.05 47.09
N LEU A 119 -23.14 -14.86 46.70
CA LEU A 119 -22.47 -14.02 45.71
C LEU A 119 -21.10 -13.50 46.21
N TYR A 120 -20.97 -13.25 47.51
CA TYR A 120 -19.69 -12.89 48.14
C TYR A 120 -18.71 -14.08 48.15
N ALA A 121 -19.17 -15.28 48.51
CA ALA A 121 -18.38 -16.52 48.53
C ALA A 121 -17.82 -16.90 47.14
N ILE A 122 -18.65 -16.78 46.09
CA ILE A 122 -18.25 -17.04 44.69
C ILE A 122 -17.14 -16.09 44.24
N ARG A 123 -17.12 -14.86 44.77
CA ARG A 123 -16.13 -13.83 44.38
C ARG A 123 -14.79 -13.97 45.11
N GLN A 124 -14.76 -14.60 46.30
CA GLN A 124 -13.55 -14.82 47.12
C GLN A 124 -12.96 -16.23 46.99
N ASN A 125 -13.59 -17.12 46.23
CA ASN A 125 -13.12 -18.49 45.99
C ASN A 125 -12.98 -19.36 47.27
N ARG A 126 -13.77 -19.05 48.32
CA ARG A 126 -13.82 -19.77 49.61
C ARG A 126 -15.15 -20.53 49.78
N ILE A 127 -15.43 -21.44 48.85
CA ILE A 127 -16.77 -22.00 48.65
C ILE A 127 -17.21 -22.97 49.78
N VAL A 128 -16.29 -23.66 50.45
CA VAL A 128 -16.64 -24.76 51.38
C VAL A 128 -16.96 -24.26 52.80
N GLU A 129 -16.24 -23.25 53.29
CA GLU A 129 -16.37 -22.71 54.66
C GLU A 129 -17.64 -21.87 54.85
N GLU A 130 -18.10 -21.17 53.80
CA GLU A 130 -19.31 -20.35 53.90
C GLU A 130 -20.60 -21.15 53.60
N ILE A 131 -20.56 -22.19 52.75
CA ILE A 131 -21.71 -23.07 52.52
C ILE A 131 -22.07 -23.85 53.80
N SER A 132 -21.07 -24.26 54.58
CA SER A 132 -21.30 -24.92 55.88
C SER A 132 -21.93 -23.97 56.91
N GLY A 133 -21.54 -22.69 56.92
CA GLY A 133 -22.18 -21.64 57.73
C GLY A 133 -23.64 -21.38 57.34
N VAL A 134 -23.94 -21.32 56.04
CA VAL A 134 -25.32 -21.13 55.53
C VAL A 134 -26.21 -22.34 55.85
N ILE A 135 -25.68 -23.56 55.76
CA ILE A 135 -26.40 -24.79 56.13
C ILE A 135 -26.69 -24.82 57.65
N LEU A 136 -25.70 -24.45 58.48
CA LEU A 136 -25.88 -24.40 59.93
C LEU A 136 -26.90 -23.33 60.35
N PHE A 137 -26.90 -22.17 59.69
CA PHE A 137 -27.87 -21.10 59.91
C PHE A 137 -29.29 -21.53 59.51
N LEU A 138 -29.46 -22.16 58.35
CA LEU A 138 -30.76 -22.69 57.90
C LEU A 138 -31.28 -23.82 58.81
N TYR A 139 -30.37 -24.65 59.35
CA TYR A 139 -30.71 -25.69 60.32
C TYR A 139 -31.14 -25.12 61.68
N LEU A 140 -30.48 -24.05 62.14
CA LEU A 140 -30.87 -23.30 63.35
C LEU A 140 -32.23 -22.62 63.18
N VAL A 141 -32.50 -22.02 62.01
CA VAL A 141 -33.81 -21.42 61.69
C VAL A 141 -34.91 -22.49 61.64
N TYR A 142 -34.62 -23.69 61.12
CA TYR A 142 -35.54 -24.83 61.13
C TYR A 142 -35.90 -25.31 62.54
N LEU A 143 -34.94 -25.28 63.48
CA LEU A 143 -35.16 -25.70 64.87
C LEU A 143 -35.98 -24.71 65.72
N ILE A 144 -36.04 -23.44 65.32
CA ILE A 144 -36.70 -22.37 66.10
C ILE A 144 -38.13 -22.10 65.63
N TYR A 145 -38.50 -22.53 64.41
CA TYR A 145 -39.81 -22.24 63.83
C TYR A 145 -40.84 -23.34 64.13
N ASP A 146 -41.91 -22.98 64.86
CA ASP A 146 -43.02 -23.90 65.16
C ASP A 146 -43.87 -24.15 63.89
N PHE A 147 -43.96 -25.42 63.49
CA PHE A 147 -44.44 -25.89 62.18
C PHE A 147 -45.97 -26.12 62.13
N SER A 148 -46.77 -25.17 62.62
CA SER A 148 -48.23 -25.32 62.64
C SER A 148 -48.95 -24.86 61.36
N VAL A 149 -48.24 -24.46 60.29
CA VAL A 149 -48.88 -24.06 59.02
C VAL A 149 -48.24 -24.74 57.81
N LYS A 150 -49.05 -25.60 57.13
CA LYS A 150 -48.75 -26.22 55.83
C LYS A 150 -48.36 -25.15 54.79
N SER A 151 -47.06 -24.98 54.56
CA SER A 151 -46.57 -24.09 53.51
C SER A 151 -45.66 -24.86 52.54
N TYR A 152 -46.18 -25.10 51.34
CA TYR A 152 -45.53 -25.84 50.23
C TYR A 152 -44.27 -25.14 49.66
N TYR A 153 -43.80 -24.05 50.28
CA TYR A 153 -42.69 -23.22 49.79
C TYR A 153 -41.31 -23.71 50.22
N ILE A 154 -41.21 -24.45 51.33
CA ILE A 154 -39.92 -24.93 51.88
C ILE A 154 -39.26 -26.00 50.97
N PRO A 155 -39.99 -27.00 50.43
CA PRO A 155 -39.40 -27.98 49.51
C PRO A 155 -38.86 -27.36 48.21
N ILE A 156 -39.52 -26.30 47.71
CA ILE A 156 -39.12 -25.60 46.49
C ILE A 156 -37.83 -24.79 46.72
N LEU A 157 -37.70 -24.13 47.88
CA LEU A 157 -36.47 -23.45 48.27
C LEU A 157 -35.29 -24.42 48.43
N PHE A 158 -35.52 -25.62 48.98
CA PHE A 158 -34.50 -26.67 49.05
C PHE A 158 -34.12 -27.19 47.65
N LEU A 159 -35.07 -27.37 46.74
CA LEU A 159 -34.79 -27.82 45.37
C LEU A 159 -33.96 -26.79 44.58
N ILE A 160 -34.24 -25.49 44.75
CA ILE A 160 -33.46 -24.41 44.14
C ILE A 160 -32.06 -24.34 44.76
N LEU A 161 -31.93 -24.53 46.07
CA LEU A 161 -30.64 -24.56 46.76
C LEU A 161 -29.77 -25.75 46.27
N PHE A 162 -30.34 -26.96 46.20
CA PHE A 162 -29.63 -28.16 45.74
C PHE A 162 -29.22 -28.09 44.27
N THR A 163 -30.07 -27.56 43.39
CA THR A 163 -29.73 -27.38 41.96
C THR A 163 -28.66 -26.30 41.76
N THR A 164 -28.64 -25.27 42.60
CA THR A 164 -27.62 -24.22 42.57
C THR A 164 -26.27 -24.72 43.10
N ILE A 165 -26.27 -25.49 44.19
CA ILE A 165 -25.07 -26.16 44.72
C ILE A 165 -24.52 -27.19 43.72
N GLY A 166 -25.38 -27.97 43.07
CA GLY A 166 -24.98 -28.93 42.03
C GLY A 166 -24.29 -28.28 40.84
N LYS A 167 -24.77 -27.11 40.39
CA LYS A 167 -24.12 -26.32 39.33
C LYS A 167 -22.78 -25.70 39.77
N LEU A 168 -22.66 -25.30 41.03
CA LEU A 168 -21.42 -24.74 41.60
C LEU A 168 -20.32 -25.80 41.77
N ILE A 169 -20.67 -27.02 42.20
CA ILE A 169 -19.73 -28.14 42.32
C ILE A 169 -19.23 -28.58 40.94
N TYR A 170 -20.09 -28.60 39.91
CA TYR A 170 -19.71 -28.94 38.53
C TYR A 170 -18.72 -27.94 37.90
N HIS A 171 -18.77 -26.65 38.29
CA HIS A 171 -17.83 -25.63 37.82
C HIS A 171 -16.57 -25.49 38.67
N GLY A 172 -16.59 -25.93 39.94
CA GLY A 172 -15.50 -25.75 40.91
C GLY A 172 -14.38 -26.81 40.87
N THR A 173 -14.60 -27.98 40.26
CA THR A 173 -13.63 -29.09 40.26
C THR A 173 -12.82 -29.24 38.96
N GLY A 174 -12.85 -28.23 38.08
CA GLY A 174 -12.02 -28.22 36.86
C GLY A 174 -10.52 -28.16 37.18
N GLY A 175 -9.87 -29.32 37.11
CA GLY A 175 -8.47 -29.59 37.46
C GLY A 175 -7.43 -28.65 36.85
N ILE A 176 -6.25 -28.65 37.51
CA ILE A 176 -4.99 -27.97 37.18
C ILE A 176 -5.02 -27.18 35.85
N LYS A 177 -5.25 -25.86 35.95
CA LYS A 177 -5.29 -24.94 34.81
C LYS A 177 -3.90 -24.43 34.38
N GLU A 178 -2.82 -25.03 34.85
CA GLU A 178 -1.44 -24.59 34.57
C GLU A 178 -0.61 -25.69 33.91
N ILE A 179 0.22 -25.30 32.94
CA ILE A 179 1.23 -26.13 32.28
C ILE A 179 2.62 -25.80 32.85
N ARG A 180 3.40 -26.82 33.19
CA ARG A 180 4.80 -26.68 33.63
C ARG A 180 5.73 -26.79 32.42
N VAL A 181 6.51 -25.76 32.13
CA VAL A 181 7.47 -25.74 31.02
C VAL A 181 8.90 -25.65 31.55
N GLU A 182 9.76 -26.56 31.12
CA GLU A 182 11.18 -26.61 31.46
C GLU A 182 12.02 -26.32 30.23
N PHE A 183 12.75 -25.20 30.25
CA PHE A 183 13.74 -24.83 29.25
C PHE A 183 15.13 -25.30 29.70
N LEU A 184 15.81 -26.07 28.86
CA LEU A 184 17.22 -26.42 29.02
C LEU A 184 18.03 -25.76 27.91
N VAL A 185 19.14 -25.12 28.28
CA VAL A 185 20.05 -24.44 27.35
C VAL A 185 21.40 -25.12 27.38
N ASP A 186 21.81 -25.68 26.25
CA ASP A 186 23.12 -26.31 26.05
C ASP A 186 24.07 -25.34 25.31
N ASN A 187 25.37 -25.45 25.58
CA ASN A 187 26.44 -24.68 24.92
C ASN A 187 26.34 -23.14 25.03
N LYS A 188 25.69 -22.64 26.09
CA LYS A 188 25.50 -21.20 26.31
C LYS A 188 26.81 -20.46 26.58
N PRO A 189 27.15 -19.38 25.84
CA PRO A 189 28.29 -18.51 26.15
C PRO A 189 28.12 -17.85 27.53
N PRO A 190 29.19 -17.70 28.35
CA PRO A 190 29.08 -17.29 29.75
C PRO A 190 28.48 -15.89 30.03
N SER A 191 28.31 -15.04 29.02
CA SER A 191 28.04 -13.61 29.19
C SER A 191 26.74 -13.08 28.57
N GLN A 192 25.89 -13.94 27.99
CA GLN A 192 24.70 -13.48 27.23
C GLN A 192 23.37 -13.99 27.84
N PRO A 193 22.48 -13.09 28.32
CA PRO A 193 21.15 -13.48 28.81
C PRO A 193 20.25 -13.87 27.63
N LEU A 194 19.63 -15.05 27.70
CA LEU A 194 18.73 -15.55 26.67
C LEU A 194 17.30 -15.11 26.97
N LYS A 195 16.69 -14.36 26.05
CA LYS A 195 15.29 -13.90 26.16
C LYS A 195 14.39 -14.83 25.38
N ILE A 196 13.24 -15.19 25.96
CA ILE A 196 12.20 -15.96 25.28
C ILE A 196 10.89 -15.17 25.37
N ASP A 197 10.32 -14.85 24.21
CA ASP A 197 8.98 -14.26 24.12
C ASP A 197 7.96 -15.35 23.88
N LEU A 198 6.94 -15.41 24.73
CA LEU A 198 5.87 -16.40 24.71
C LEU A 198 4.56 -15.73 24.32
N ARG A 199 4.00 -16.10 23.17
CA ARG A 199 2.72 -15.58 22.67
C ARG A 199 1.64 -16.64 22.78
N ASN A 200 0.57 -16.36 23.52
CA ASN A 200 -0.55 -17.29 23.63
C ASN A 200 -1.53 -17.19 22.44
N SER A 201 -2.52 -18.07 22.37
CA SER A 201 -3.54 -18.09 21.30
C SER A 201 -4.34 -16.79 21.17
N LYS A 202 -4.47 -16.02 22.27
CA LYS A 202 -5.13 -14.71 22.32
C LYS A 202 -4.20 -13.54 21.97
N GLY A 203 -2.97 -13.83 21.55
CA GLY A 203 -1.98 -12.84 21.13
C GLY A 203 -1.26 -12.09 22.25
N ARG A 204 -1.48 -12.44 23.53
CA ARG A 204 -0.76 -11.85 24.68
C ARG A 204 0.68 -12.38 24.72
N VAL A 205 1.62 -11.48 24.94
CA VAL A 205 3.06 -11.78 24.96
C VAL A 205 3.61 -11.70 26.39
N LYS A 206 4.41 -12.70 26.79
CA LYS A 206 5.16 -12.73 28.06
C LYS A 206 6.63 -13.01 27.75
N THR A 207 7.52 -12.09 28.12
CA THR A 207 8.97 -12.26 27.99
C THR A 207 9.57 -12.87 29.24
N ILE A 208 10.44 -13.86 29.08
CA ILE A 208 11.25 -14.46 30.16
C ILE A 208 12.74 -14.34 29.84
N LYS A 209 13.57 -14.23 30.87
CA LYS A 209 15.04 -14.29 30.75
C LYS A 209 15.56 -15.57 31.38
N ILE A 210 16.53 -16.18 30.72
CA ILE A 210 17.25 -17.36 31.19
C ILE A 210 18.72 -16.98 31.38
N ASP A 211 19.14 -16.86 32.63
CA ASP A 211 20.52 -16.48 32.99
C ASP A 211 21.44 -17.71 33.13
N GLY A 212 20.91 -18.86 33.53
CA GLY A 212 21.65 -20.14 33.61
C GLY A 212 21.38 -21.11 32.44
N ASN A 213 21.64 -22.40 32.65
CA ASN A 213 21.39 -23.48 31.67
C ASN A 213 20.00 -24.11 31.80
N LYS A 214 19.19 -23.67 32.78
CA LYS A 214 17.85 -24.20 33.03
C LYS A 214 16.92 -23.12 33.56
N LYS A 215 15.66 -23.13 33.10
CA LYS A 215 14.57 -22.31 33.66
C LYS A 215 13.26 -23.09 33.64
N VAL A 216 12.54 -23.08 34.75
CA VAL A 216 11.20 -23.66 34.87
C VAL A 216 10.19 -22.53 35.05
N ILE A 217 9.08 -22.59 34.31
CA ILE A 217 7.98 -21.64 34.42
C ILE A 217 6.63 -22.39 34.44
N TYR A 218 5.62 -21.71 34.97
CA TYR A 218 4.23 -22.15 34.95
C TYR A 218 3.41 -21.14 34.14
N LEU A 219 2.60 -21.65 33.22
CA LEU A 219 1.74 -20.86 32.33
C LEU A 219 0.31 -21.37 32.44
N GLN A 220 -0.67 -20.53 32.13
CA GLN A 220 -2.06 -21.00 32.00
C GLN A 220 -2.18 -21.98 30.84
N LYS A 221 -3.02 -23.00 30.97
CA LYS A 221 -3.26 -24.04 29.96
C LYS A 221 -3.79 -23.42 28.67
N ASP A 222 -2.90 -23.30 27.70
CA ASP A 222 -3.09 -22.69 26.38
C ASP A 222 -1.94 -23.18 25.48
N THR A 223 -2.04 -22.94 24.18
CA THR A 223 -0.91 -23.12 23.25
C THR A 223 -0.12 -21.83 23.19
N TYR A 224 1.21 -21.92 23.36
CA TYR A 224 2.11 -20.78 23.27
C TYR A 224 3.09 -20.97 22.12
N TYR A 225 3.23 -19.95 21.28
CA TYR A 225 4.35 -19.85 20.35
C TYR A 225 5.49 -19.12 21.03
N PHE A 226 6.72 -19.63 20.89
CA PHE A 226 7.89 -19.01 21.48
C PHE A 226 8.89 -18.58 20.42
N THR A 227 9.57 -17.46 20.68
CA THR A 227 10.74 -16.98 19.92
C THR A 227 11.87 -16.68 20.89
N ILE A 228 13.09 -17.03 20.52
CA ILE A 228 14.28 -16.92 21.37
C ILE A 228 15.26 -15.91 20.77
N ASP A 229 15.69 -14.96 21.59
CA ASP A 229 16.69 -13.95 21.27
C ASP A 229 17.89 -14.06 22.21
N LEU A 230 19.10 -14.24 21.64
CA LEU A 230 20.36 -14.29 22.38
C LEU A 230 21.07 -12.94 22.50
N GLY A 231 20.65 -11.91 21.76
CA GLY A 231 21.39 -10.64 21.68
C GLY A 231 22.82 -10.79 21.15
N SER A 232 23.10 -11.86 20.41
CA SER A 232 24.42 -12.23 19.88
C SER A 232 24.44 -12.19 18.36
N THR A 233 25.51 -11.68 17.78
CA THR A 233 25.76 -11.75 16.33
C THR A 233 26.53 -13.02 15.94
N GLU A 234 27.23 -13.66 16.88
CA GLU A 234 28.09 -14.83 16.61
C GLU A 234 27.42 -16.18 16.84
N TYR A 235 26.33 -16.21 17.61
CA TYR A 235 25.65 -17.45 18.01
C TYR A 235 24.16 -17.38 17.70
N ILE A 236 23.54 -18.54 17.48
CA ILE A 236 22.09 -18.67 17.27
C ILE A 236 21.52 -19.82 18.11
N PRO A 237 20.27 -19.70 18.61
CA PRO A 237 19.58 -20.78 19.30
C PRO A 237 18.95 -21.77 18.30
N ASP A 238 19.07 -23.07 18.58
CA ASP A 238 18.37 -24.14 17.87
C ASP A 238 17.53 -24.97 18.85
N PRO A 239 16.18 -24.95 18.76
CA PRO A 239 15.39 -24.15 17.83
C PRO A 239 15.36 -22.67 18.26
N SER A 240 15.25 -21.74 17.30
CA SER A 240 15.06 -20.30 17.59
C SER A 240 13.60 -19.90 17.80
N ARG A 241 12.68 -20.79 17.40
CA ARG A 241 11.24 -20.65 17.56
C ARG A 241 10.57 -22.01 17.64
N GLY A 242 9.39 -22.07 18.24
CA GLY A 242 8.60 -23.28 18.31
C GLY A 242 7.25 -23.04 18.97
N TYR A 243 6.62 -24.13 19.42
CA TYR A 243 5.39 -24.04 20.19
C TYR A 243 5.43 -24.95 21.41
N ILE A 244 4.64 -24.57 22.41
CA ILE A 244 4.40 -25.30 23.65
C ILE A 244 2.91 -25.66 23.59
N SER A 245 2.62 -26.97 23.55
CA SER A 245 1.24 -27.46 23.57
C SER A 245 0.61 -27.32 24.95
N SER A 246 -0.71 -27.49 25.04
CA SER A 246 -1.47 -27.44 26.29
C SER A 246 -1.29 -28.66 27.20
N ALA A 247 -0.29 -29.52 26.98
CA ALA A 247 -0.02 -30.66 27.85
C ALA A 247 0.61 -30.22 29.19
N ASP A 248 0.29 -30.94 30.27
CA ASP A 248 0.59 -30.51 31.64
C ASP A 248 2.09 -30.35 31.95
N ARG A 249 2.97 -31.04 31.20
CA ARG A 249 4.43 -30.92 31.32
C ARG A 249 5.09 -30.87 29.94
N GLN A 250 5.93 -29.86 29.73
CA GLN A 250 6.67 -29.63 28.50
C GLN A 250 8.16 -29.42 28.79
N LYS A 251 9.01 -29.95 27.92
CA LYS A 251 10.47 -29.80 28.01
C LYS A 251 11.00 -29.30 26.68
N ILE A 252 11.59 -28.11 26.68
CA ILE A 252 12.15 -27.46 25.49
C ILE A 252 13.67 -27.43 25.66
N ARG A 253 14.37 -28.06 24.72
CA ARG A 253 15.83 -28.08 24.69
C ARG A 253 16.32 -27.09 23.64
N ILE A 254 17.21 -26.19 24.02
CA ILE A 254 17.76 -25.12 23.19
C ILE A 254 19.27 -25.33 23.13
N ASN A 255 19.80 -25.57 21.94
CA ASN A 255 21.24 -25.69 21.74
C ASN A 255 21.78 -24.38 21.15
N ILE A 256 22.85 -23.83 21.72
CA ILE A 256 23.50 -22.65 21.17
C ILE A 256 24.59 -23.07 20.21
N ILE A 257 24.43 -22.73 18.94
CA ILE A 257 25.38 -23.08 17.88
C ILE A 257 26.04 -21.82 17.34
N LYS A 258 27.32 -21.95 16.92
CA LYS A 258 28.03 -20.87 16.25
C LYS A 258 27.31 -20.55 14.94
N ARG A 259 27.04 -19.26 14.72
CA ARG A 259 26.41 -18.77 13.50
C ARG A 259 27.34 -19.07 12.33
N LYS A 260 26.85 -19.87 11.38
CA LYS A 260 27.56 -20.06 10.12
C LYS A 260 27.35 -18.81 9.28
N THR A 261 28.44 -18.29 8.75
CA THR A 261 28.42 -17.14 7.85
C THR A 261 29.38 -17.40 6.71
N PHE A 262 29.10 -16.84 5.54
CA PHE A 262 30.05 -16.82 4.42
C PHE A 262 30.04 -15.46 3.74
N THR A 263 31.15 -15.11 3.11
CA THR A 263 31.26 -13.89 2.31
C THR A 263 30.93 -14.23 0.87
N ALA A 264 29.84 -13.67 0.35
CA ALA A 264 29.49 -13.73 -1.06
C ALA A 264 30.08 -12.54 -1.81
N LYS A 265 30.66 -12.80 -2.99
CA LYS A 265 31.19 -11.78 -3.89
C LYS A 265 30.40 -11.75 -5.19
N PHE A 266 29.82 -10.59 -5.52
CA PHE A 266 29.12 -10.35 -6.77
C PHE A 266 29.97 -9.48 -7.68
N LEU A 267 30.23 -9.95 -8.90
CA LEU A 267 31.03 -9.28 -9.91
C LEU A 267 30.13 -8.81 -11.06
N ALA A 268 30.03 -7.49 -11.26
CA ALA A 268 29.26 -6.88 -12.34
C ALA A 268 30.16 -6.54 -13.53
N ASN A 269 29.97 -7.26 -14.63
CA ASN A 269 30.63 -7.01 -15.92
C ASN A 269 29.66 -6.34 -16.89
N GLY A 270 30.17 -5.54 -17.84
CA GLY A 270 29.36 -4.90 -18.88
C GLY A 270 28.68 -3.57 -18.50
N LEU A 271 28.85 -3.09 -17.27
CA LEU A 271 28.42 -1.75 -16.84
C LEU A 271 29.50 -0.69 -17.12
N PRO A 272 29.14 0.53 -17.55
CA PRO A 272 30.08 1.65 -17.60
C PRO A 272 30.64 2.00 -16.22
N LYS A 273 31.85 2.57 -16.18
CA LYS A 273 32.54 2.93 -14.93
C LYS A 273 31.73 3.97 -14.14
N GLY A 274 31.49 3.70 -12.86
CA GLY A 274 30.80 4.61 -11.94
C GLY A 274 29.28 4.46 -11.89
N VAL A 275 28.70 3.52 -12.65
CA VAL A 275 27.25 3.30 -12.70
C VAL A 275 26.77 2.57 -11.46
N LYS A 276 25.73 3.10 -10.82
CA LYS A 276 25.12 2.49 -9.63
C LYS A 276 24.32 1.25 -10.03
N TRP A 277 24.58 0.13 -9.36
CA TRP A 277 23.84 -1.12 -9.48
C TRP A 277 23.59 -1.72 -8.09
N TYR A 278 22.75 -2.74 -8.00
CA TYR A 278 22.38 -3.33 -6.72
C TYR A 278 22.04 -4.82 -6.80
N VAL A 279 22.23 -5.49 -5.66
CA VAL A 279 21.77 -6.85 -5.40
C VAL A 279 20.91 -6.82 -4.14
N VAL A 280 19.80 -7.54 -4.17
CA VAL A 280 18.93 -7.77 -3.01
C VAL A 280 19.19 -9.18 -2.51
N ILE A 281 19.60 -9.31 -1.24
CA ILE A 281 19.89 -10.60 -0.61
C ILE A 281 19.04 -10.70 0.64
N ASN A 282 18.23 -11.76 0.75
CA ASN A 282 17.29 -11.96 1.88
C ASN A 282 16.43 -10.71 2.20
N GLY A 283 16.00 -9.98 1.17
CA GLY A 283 15.18 -8.77 1.30
C GLY A 283 15.93 -7.47 1.63
N LYS A 284 17.27 -7.52 1.79
CA LYS A 284 18.10 -6.33 2.02
C LYS A 284 18.86 -5.93 0.76
N THR A 285 18.81 -4.65 0.40
CA THR A 285 19.47 -4.09 -0.78
C THR A 285 20.91 -3.66 -0.49
N TYR A 286 21.84 -4.11 -1.33
CA TYR A 286 23.25 -3.72 -1.34
C TYR A 286 23.54 -3.02 -2.66
N THR A 287 24.16 -1.84 -2.62
CA THR A 287 24.41 -1.02 -3.82
C THR A 287 25.89 -0.72 -3.97
N SER A 288 26.38 -0.65 -5.21
CA SER A 288 27.76 -0.23 -5.51
C SER A 288 27.81 0.59 -6.81
N THR A 289 28.87 1.37 -6.98
CA THR A 289 29.26 2.04 -8.24
C THR A 289 30.54 1.47 -8.83
N THR A 290 31.17 0.51 -8.15
CA THR A 290 32.31 -0.28 -8.63
C THR A 290 31.81 -1.62 -9.18
N PRO A 291 32.63 -2.39 -9.93
CA PRO A 291 32.24 -3.72 -10.42
C PRO A 291 31.99 -4.78 -9.35
N GLU A 292 32.15 -4.46 -8.05
CA GLU A 292 32.13 -5.48 -6.99
C GLU A 292 31.18 -5.10 -5.85
N ILE A 293 30.46 -6.09 -5.34
CA ILE A 293 29.72 -6.07 -4.08
C ILE A 293 30.14 -7.30 -3.26
N GLU A 294 30.68 -7.08 -2.06
CA GLU A 294 30.97 -8.14 -1.09
C GLU A 294 30.03 -8.04 0.11
N VAL A 295 29.41 -9.17 0.48
CA VAL A 295 28.42 -9.23 1.57
C VAL A 295 28.64 -10.48 2.40
N THR A 296 28.71 -10.33 3.72
CA THR A 296 28.66 -11.44 4.67
C THR A 296 27.21 -11.86 4.92
N ILE A 297 26.91 -13.13 4.69
CA ILE A 297 25.57 -13.71 4.72
C ILE A 297 25.50 -14.77 5.83
N ASP A 298 24.39 -14.74 6.58
CA ASP A 298 24.07 -15.75 7.59
C ASP A 298 23.55 -17.04 6.94
N GLY A 299 24.05 -18.19 7.41
CA GLY A 299 23.73 -19.52 6.92
C GLY A 299 24.76 -20.08 5.94
N ASP A 300 24.37 -21.15 5.23
CA ASP A 300 25.22 -21.82 4.23
C ASP A 300 24.84 -21.43 2.78
N ARG A 301 23.71 -20.73 2.60
CA ARG A 301 23.16 -20.28 1.31
C ARG A 301 22.23 -19.08 1.47
N ALA A 302 22.04 -18.30 0.40
CA ALA A 302 21.02 -17.25 0.32
C ALA A 302 20.53 -17.05 -1.12
N GLN A 303 19.28 -16.61 -1.22
CA GLN A 303 18.67 -16.18 -2.48
C GLN A 303 19.02 -14.72 -2.75
N PHE A 304 19.34 -14.42 -4.00
CA PHE A 304 19.63 -13.07 -4.46
C PHE A 304 18.74 -12.69 -5.64
N VAL A 305 18.50 -11.38 -5.77
CA VAL A 305 17.87 -10.76 -6.92
C VAL A 305 18.77 -9.62 -7.38
N VAL A 306 19.03 -9.53 -8.68
CA VAL A 306 19.80 -8.45 -9.28
C VAL A 306 18.84 -7.56 -10.06
N GLY A 307 18.86 -6.27 -9.75
CA GLY A 307 18.08 -5.29 -10.49
C GLY A 307 18.79 -4.81 -11.75
N SER A 308 18.02 -4.26 -12.68
CA SER A 308 18.59 -3.51 -13.81
C SER A 308 19.29 -2.24 -13.31
N ALA A 309 20.36 -1.85 -13.99
CA ALA A 309 21.04 -0.58 -13.76
C ALA A 309 20.59 0.44 -14.81
N ASN A 310 20.21 1.64 -14.37
CA ASN A 310 19.68 2.70 -15.24
C ASN A 310 20.64 3.88 -15.29
N ILE A 311 20.94 4.37 -16.50
CA ILE A 311 21.74 5.58 -16.74
C ILE A 311 20.97 6.45 -17.72
N GLY A 312 20.30 7.50 -17.25
CA GLY A 312 19.37 8.26 -18.09
C GLY A 312 18.31 7.33 -18.71
N ASN A 313 18.32 7.21 -20.04
CA ASN A 313 17.39 6.38 -20.82
C ASN A 313 17.96 4.99 -21.22
N PHE A 314 19.12 4.61 -20.68
CA PHE A 314 19.72 3.31 -20.95
C PHE A 314 19.45 2.36 -19.79
N THR A 315 18.87 1.20 -20.11
CA THR A 315 18.67 0.09 -19.16
C THR A 315 19.66 -1.02 -19.45
N TYR A 316 20.47 -1.36 -18.46
CA TYR A 316 21.35 -2.51 -18.50
C TYR A 316 20.67 -3.64 -17.74
N GLN A 317 20.31 -4.72 -18.43
CA GLN A 317 19.73 -5.89 -17.78
C GLN A 317 20.82 -6.92 -17.45
N PRO A 318 20.79 -7.49 -16.25
CA PRO A 318 21.66 -8.61 -15.92
C PRO A 318 21.22 -9.86 -16.67
N ASN A 319 22.16 -10.67 -17.14
CA ASN A 319 21.91 -12.01 -17.66
C ASN A 319 21.27 -12.94 -16.61
N ILE A 320 21.53 -12.69 -15.32
CA ILE A 320 20.93 -13.39 -14.18
C ILE A 320 20.22 -12.39 -13.27
N SER A 321 18.88 -12.37 -13.30
CA SER A 321 18.08 -11.48 -12.45
C SER A 321 17.81 -12.05 -11.06
N ASN A 322 18.03 -13.35 -10.84
CA ASN A 322 17.88 -14.02 -9.56
C ASN A 322 18.71 -15.31 -9.52
N GLY A 323 18.96 -15.83 -8.32
CA GLY A 323 19.63 -17.11 -8.12
C GLY A 323 19.96 -17.40 -6.66
N GLU A 324 20.73 -18.47 -6.44
CA GLU A 324 21.25 -18.86 -5.12
C GLU A 324 22.77 -18.72 -5.07
N VAL A 325 23.28 -18.13 -3.99
CA VAL A 325 24.72 -18.13 -3.65
C VAL A 325 24.92 -18.94 -2.38
N ASN A 326 26.02 -19.71 -2.28
CA ASN A 326 26.26 -20.59 -1.13
C ASN A 326 27.74 -20.67 -0.76
N LEU A 327 28.03 -21.25 0.41
CA LEU A 327 29.38 -21.38 0.95
C LEU A 327 30.36 -22.13 0.02
N ARG A 328 29.87 -23.04 -0.83
CA ARG A 328 30.72 -23.80 -1.77
C ARG A 328 31.05 -22.99 -3.03
N ASN A 329 30.10 -22.19 -3.50
CA ASN A 329 30.23 -21.31 -4.66
C ASN A 329 29.87 -19.86 -4.24
N PRO A 330 30.77 -19.14 -3.54
CA PRO A 330 30.46 -17.83 -2.98
C PRO A 330 30.56 -16.69 -4.00
N ILE A 331 30.99 -16.96 -5.24
CA ILE A 331 31.21 -15.95 -6.28
C ILE A 331 30.10 -16.05 -7.33
N VAL A 332 29.46 -14.92 -7.61
CA VAL A 332 28.43 -14.77 -8.65
C VAL A 332 28.89 -13.72 -9.66
N THR A 333 29.10 -14.14 -10.90
CA THR A 333 29.41 -13.24 -12.00
C THR A 333 28.15 -12.86 -12.76
N ILE A 334 27.89 -11.58 -12.86
CA ILE A 334 26.72 -10.99 -13.52
C ILE A 334 27.21 -10.24 -14.75
N GLU A 335 26.71 -10.63 -15.91
CA GLU A 335 26.95 -9.92 -17.16
C GLU A 335 25.76 -9.01 -17.44
N PHE A 336 25.98 -7.70 -17.36
CA PHE A 336 25.01 -6.71 -17.74
C PHE A 336 25.09 -6.47 -19.25
N LYS A 337 23.99 -6.74 -19.92
CA LYS A 337 23.83 -6.40 -21.34
C LYS A 337 23.02 -5.14 -21.45
N LEU A 338 23.48 -4.22 -22.28
CA LEU A 338 22.68 -3.06 -22.65
C LEU A 338 21.45 -3.57 -23.40
N ILE A 339 20.29 -3.45 -22.76
CA ILE A 339 19.01 -3.65 -23.41
C ILE A 339 18.45 -2.25 -23.59
N SER A 340 19.08 -1.50 -24.49
CA SER A 340 18.62 -0.17 -24.82
C SER A 340 17.23 -0.27 -25.42
N GLN A 341 16.24 0.27 -24.72
CA GLN A 341 15.10 0.99 -25.29
C GLN A 341 14.22 1.55 -24.14
N ALA A 342 14.75 2.45 -23.31
CA ALA A 342 13.85 3.48 -22.78
C ALA A 342 13.62 4.49 -23.92
N SER A 343 12.66 4.12 -24.79
CA SER A 343 11.69 4.99 -25.43
C SER A 343 12.14 6.41 -25.81
N TRP A 344 13.19 6.54 -26.63
CA TRP A 344 13.23 7.71 -27.49
C TRP A 344 12.03 7.59 -28.45
N SER A 345 11.10 8.54 -28.37
CA SER A 345 9.98 8.68 -29.30
C SER A 345 10.09 10.04 -29.98
N PRO A 346 9.84 10.13 -31.30
CA PRO A 346 9.85 11.42 -31.98
C PRO A 346 8.81 12.38 -31.36
N ASN A 347 7.74 11.87 -30.72
CA ASN A 347 6.74 12.66 -29.99
C ASN A 347 7.33 13.56 -28.89
N MET A 348 8.54 13.26 -28.40
CA MET A 348 9.24 14.12 -27.44
C MET A 348 9.66 15.48 -28.01
N TRP A 349 9.61 15.67 -29.32
CA TRP A 349 9.84 16.96 -29.98
C TRP A 349 8.58 17.83 -30.00
N ILE A 350 7.38 17.27 -29.90
CA ILE A 350 6.13 18.04 -29.95
C ILE A 350 6.13 19.09 -28.83
N GLY A 351 5.86 20.35 -29.21
CA GLY A 351 5.84 21.49 -28.30
C GLY A 351 7.23 22.09 -28.00
N LYS A 352 8.33 21.45 -28.42
CA LYS A 352 9.69 21.99 -28.30
C LYS A 352 10.06 22.83 -29.51
N THR A 353 11.13 23.60 -29.36
CA THR A 353 11.74 24.36 -30.45
C THR A 353 12.99 23.65 -30.94
N ILE A 354 13.12 23.48 -32.26
CA ILE A 354 14.33 23.00 -32.94
C ILE A 354 14.82 24.15 -33.83
N GLY A 355 16.01 24.69 -33.53
CA GLY A 355 16.47 25.94 -34.15
C GLY A 355 15.52 27.10 -33.83
N ASN A 356 14.93 27.70 -34.87
CA ASN A 356 13.93 28.77 -34.74
C ASN A 356 12.50 28.28 -35.03
N TYR A 357 12.27 26.96 -35.02
CA TYR A 357 10.99 26.38 -35.40
C TYR A 357 10.34 25.66 -34.21
N LYS A 358 9.08 26.00 -33.93
CA LYS A 358 8.27 25.29 -32.95
C LYS A 358 7.66 24.05 -33.58
N VAL A 359 7.86 22.89 -32.96
CA VAL A 359 7.29 21.63 -33.44
C VAL A 359 5.83 21.53 -33.00
N LEU A 360 4.94 21.37 -33.98
CA LEU A 360 3.51 21.26 -33.75
C LEU A 360 3.04 19.80 -33.71
N ASP A 361 3.55 18.98 -34.63
CA ASP A 361 3.10 17.59 -34.79
C ASP A 361 4.11 16.75 -35.57
N ILE A 362 3.92 15.44 -35.59
CA ILE A 362 4.72 14.49 -36.34
C ILE A 362 3.86 13.89 -37.45
N ILE A 363 4.19 14.25 -38.68
CA ILE A 363 3.34 14.03 -39.86
C ILE A 363 3.84 12.88 -40.74
N GLY A 364 5.03 12.32 -40.45
CA GLY A 364 5.54 11.16 -41.14
C GLY A 364 6.71 10.51 -40.41
N ILE A 365 6.74 9.18 -40.43
CA ILE A 365 7.89 8.37 -40.00
C ILE A 365 8.22 7.46 -41.18
N GLY A 366 9.27 7.83 -41.91
CA GLY A 366 9.78 7.03 -43.02
C GLY A 366 10.82 6.01 -42.56
N GLY A 367 11.39 5.24 -43.49
CA GLY A 367 12.49 4.33 -43.20
C GLY A 367 13.80 5.05 -42.85
N THR A 368 13.99 6.27 -43.36
CA THR A 368 15.25 7.03 -43.27
C THR A 368 15.14 8.35 -42.50
N SER A 369 13.92 8.81 -42.19
CA SER A 369 13.71 10.13 -41.59
C SER A 369 12.37 10.26 -40.83
N TYR A 370 12.34 11.18 -39.89
CA TYR A 370 11.13 11.75 -39.30
C TYR A 370 10.74 13.02 -40.05
N VAL A 371 9.45 13.22 -40.27
CA VAL A 371 8.89 14.44 -40.86
C VAL A 371 7.96 15.08 -39.83
N LEU A 372 8.28 16.31 -39.45
CA LEU A 372 7.57 17.10 -38.45
C LEU A 372 6.83 18.26 -39.11
N LYS A 373 5.66 18.60 -38.58
CA LYS A 373 5.01 19.88 -38.86
C LYS A 373 5.55 20.92 -37.90
N VAL A 374 6.08 22.01 -38.42
CA VAL A 374 6.71 23.05 -37.62
C VAL A 374 6.19 24.43 -37.99
N GLU A 375 6.32 25.38 -37.06
CA GLU A 375 5.89 26.77 -37.21
C GLU A 375 7.04 27.72 -36.92
N ARG A 376 7.15 28.77 -37.73
CA ARG A 376 8.05 29.91 -37.51
C ARG A 376 7.39 31.17 -38.05
N ASP A 377 7.30 32.19 -37.20
CA ASP A 377 6.73 33.50 -37.52
C ASP A 377 5.33 33.42 -38.14
N GLY A 378 4.48 32.52 -37.63
CA GLY A 378 3.12 32.28 -38.11
C GLY A 378 3.01 31.46 -39.39
N ASN A 379 4.14 31.06 -40.00
CA ASN A 379 4.17 30.25 -41.22
C ASN A 379 4.44 28.77 -40.88
N ILE A 380 3.76 27.87 -41.60
CA ILE A 380 3.87 26.43 -41.41
C ILE A 380 4.82 25.79 -42.43
N TYR A 381 5.66 24.90 -41.95
CA TYR A 381 6.64 24.16 -42.73
C TYR A 381 6.64 22.68 -42.37
N ALA A 382 7.22 21.85 -43.24
CA ALA A 382 7.62 20.50 -42.90
C ALA A 382 9.12 20.49 -42.57
N MET A 383 9.52 19.77 -41.54
CA MET A 383 10.92 19.60 -41.15
C MET A 383 11.29 18.12 -41.23
N LYS A 384 12.32 17.77 -41.99
CA LYS A 384 12.84 16.40 -42.11
C LYS A 384 14.08 16.24 -41.22
N ILE A 385 14.10 15.20 -40.39
CA ILE A 385 15.21 14.84 -39.50
C ILE A 385 15.64 13.41 -39.82
N PRO A 386 16.92 13.12 -40.11
CA PRO A 386 17.35 11.77 -40.49
C PRO A 386 17.28 10.81 -39.30
N ILE A 387 16.87 9.56 -39.55
CA ILE A 387 16.89 8.46 -38.58
C ILE A 387 18.32 7.95 -38.48
N ILE A 388 18.90 8.04 -37.29
CA ILE A 388 20.27 7.57 -37.03
C ILE A 388 20.17 6.34 -36.14
N SER A 389 20.28 5.16 -36.75
CA SER A 389 20.41 3.88 -36.05
C SER A 389 21.88 3.50 -35.88
N SER A 390 22.18 2.78 -34.79
CA SER A 390 23.53 2.28 -34.51
C SER A 390 23.99 1.32 -35.61
N GLY A 391 25.03 1.69 -36.36
CA GLY A 391 25.69 0.85 -37.38
C GLY A 391 25.65 1.36 -38.82
N SER A 392 24.70 2.24 -39.17
CA SER A 392 24.53 2.80 -40.53
C SER A 392 24.50 4.34 -40.56
N SER A 393 24.95 4.94 -39.46
CA SER A 393 24.77 6.35 -39.11
C SER A 393 25.44 7.31 -40.10
N ALA A 394 26.64 6.98 -40.57
CA ALA A 394 27.40 7.83 -41.50
C ALA A 394 26.77 7.87 -42.89
N LYS A 395 26.32 6.72 -43.41
CA LYS A 395 25.63 6.64 -44.70
C LYS A 395 24.28 7.35 -44.67
N ALA A 396 23.52 7.19 -43.59
CA ALA A 396 22.27 7.94 -43.40
C ALA A 396 22.48 9.47 -43.42
N PHE A 397 23.59 9.95 -42.84
CA PHE A 397 23.94 11.37 -42.89
C PHE A 397 24.41 11.83 -44.28
N GLU A 398 25.16 10.99 -45.00
CA GLU A 398 25.57 11.25 -46.38
C GLU A 398 24.35 11.35 -47.29
N ASP A 399 23.41 10.40 -47.21
CA ASP A 399 22.19 10.37 -48.01
C ASP A 399 21.31 11.59 -47.71
N PHE A 400 21.20 11.98 -46.43
CA PHE A 400 20.51 13.21 -46.02
C PHE A 400 21.16 14.48 -46.60
N SER A 401 22.49 14.53 -46.64
CA SER A 401 23.23 15.67 -47.21
C SER A 401 23.08 15.73 -48.73
N LYS A 402 23.07 14.58 -49.42
CA LYS A 402 22.81 14.49 -50.87
C LYS A 402 21.41 14.96 -51.22
N GLU A 403 20.41 14.55 -50.45
CA GLU A 403 19.02 14.98 -50.64
C GLU A 403 18.89 16.50 -50.60
N PHE A 404 19.54 17.16 -49.63
CA PHE A 404 19.56 18.62 -49.53
C PHE A 404 20.09 19.28 -50.81
N LEU A 405 21.25 18.84 -51.30
CA LEU A 405 21.89 19.41 -52.49
C LEU A 405 21.00 19.25 -53.74
N ASN A 406 20.41 18.06 -53.91
CA ASN A 406 19.50 17.79 -55.01
C ASN A 406 18.23 18.64 -54.94
N LEU A 407 17.64 18.77 -53.75
CA LEU A 407 16.46 19.62 -53.53
C LEU A 407 16.76 21.09 -53.83
N GLU A 408 17.90 21.62 -53.41
CA GLU A 408 18.28 23.01 -53.68
C GLU A 408 18.41 23.28 -55.19
N GLU A 409 19.12 22.41 -55.92
CA GLU A 409 19.38 22.59 -57.35
C GLU A 409 18.11 22.40 -58.21
N ILE A 410 17.25 21.46 -57.85
CA ILE A 410 16.05 21.13 -58.64
C ILE A 410 14.87 22.03 -58.27
N SER A 411 14.59 22.25 -56.98
CA SER A 411 13.40 23.00 -56.55
C SER A 411 13.46 24.49 -56.91
N SER A 412 14.65 25.03 -57.17
CA SER A 412 14.82 26.38 -57.71
C SER A 412 14.41 26.52 -59.18
N ARG A 413 14.30 25.41 -59.93
CA ARG A 413 14.03 25.39 -61.37
C ARG A 413 12.58 25.11 -61.74
N THR A 414 11.77 24.60 -60.81
CA THR A 414 10.36 24.29 -61.06
C THR A 414 9.49 24.43 -59.81
N ASP A 415 8.27 24.90 -59.99
CA ASP A 415 7.26 24.89 -58.93
C ASP A 415 6.58 23.52 -58.77
N GLY A 416 6.92 22.55 -59.64
CA GLY A 416 6.42 21.17 -59.60
C GLY A 416 7.16 20.25 -58.63
N VAL A 417 8.12 20.78 -57.87
CA VAL A 417 8.88 20.05 -56.84
C VAL A 417 8.72 20.76 -55.49
N VAL A 418 8.66 19.99 -54.41
CA VAL A 418 8.59 20.50 -53.03
C VAL A 418 9.76 21.46 -52.79
N ARG A 419 9.48 22.68 -52.34
CA ARG A 419 10.52 23.69 -52.13
C ARG A 419 11.30 23.47 -50.85
N LEU A 420 12.59 23.71 -50.94
CA LEU A 420 13.51 23.79 -49.80
C LEU A 420 13.58 25.23 -49.28
N TYR A 421 13.48 25.41 -47.97
CA TYR A 421 13.59 26.73 -47.32
C TYR A 421 14.85 26.90 -46.48
N GLY A 422 15.49 25.80 -46.06
CA GLY A 422 16.76 25.88 -45.35
C GLY A 422 17.17 24.58 -44.69
N ILE A 423 18.32 24.65 -44.03
CA ILE A 423 18.98 23.55 -43.33
C ILE A 423 19.54 24.07 -42.01
N GLY A 424 19.65 23.22 -41.00
CA GLY A 424 20.19 23.61 -39.71
C GLY A 424 20.80 22.47 -38.92
N ASN A 425 21.52 22.84 -37.87
CA ASN A 425 22.21 21.95 -36.94
C ASN A 425 23.24 21.00 -37.62
N MET A 426 23.89 21.47 -38.70
CA MET A 426 24.88 20.72 -39.47
C MET A 426 26.33 20.88 -38.96
N ASP A 427 26.51 21.10 -37.66
CA ASP A 427 27.85 21.21 -37.05
C ASP A 427 28.53 19.84 -36.97
N ILE A 428 29.75 19.74 -37.49
CA ILE A 428 30.49 18.47 -37.62
C ILE A 428 30.74 17.79 -36.28
N ASN A 429 31.01 18.57 -35.21
CA ASN A 429 31.26 18.01 -33.89
C ASN A 429 30.00 17.40 -33.27
N SER A 430 28.86 18.05 -33.51
CA SER A 430 27.55 17.59 -33.04
C SER A 430 27.14 16.33 -33.79
N ILE A 431 27.32 16.32 -35.12
CA ILE A 431 27.08 15.13 -35.96
C ILE A 431 27.97 13.98 -35.49
N GLU A 432 29.28 14.17 -35.34
CA GLU A 432 30.18 13.11 -34.86
C GLU A 432 29.73 12.51 -33.54
N LYS A 433 29.29 13.33 -32.58
CA LYS A 433 28.81 12.85 -31.29
C LYS A 433 27.52 12.05 -31.46
N ILE A 434 26.60 12.49 -32.30
CA ILE A 434 25.37 11.76 -32.63
C ILE A 434 25.70 10.41 -33.27
N LEU A 435 26.61 10.38 -34.26
CA LEU A 435 27.09 9.15 -34.91
C LEU A 435 27.76 8.18 -33.93
N LYS A 436 28.42 8.70 -32.88
CA LYS A 436 29.00 7.93 -31.76
C LYS A 436 27.94 7.49 -30.72
N GLY A 437 26.65 7.69 -30.96
CA GLY A 437 25.55 7.22 -30.12
C GLY A 437 25.06 8.20 -29.04
N ARG A 438 25.40 9.49 -29.12
CA ARG A 438 24.93 10.52 -28.18
C ARG A 438 23.50 10.97 -28.48
N ASN A 439 22.54 10.19 -28.00
CA ASN A 439 21.10 10.44 -28.18
C ASN A 439 20.63 11.74 -27.52
N ASP A 440 21.25 12.18 -26.43
CA ASP A 440 20.93 13.45 -25.78
C ASP A 440 21.15 14.66 -26.71
N ILE A 441 22.21 14.59 -27.53
CA ILE A 441 22.52 15.61 -28.53
C ILE A 441 21.57 15.48 -29.71
N TYR A 442 21.27 14.27 -30.18
CA TYR A 442 20.30 14.07 -31.25
C TYR A 442 18.90 14.60 -30.89
N ILE A 443 18.46 14.45 -29.64
CA ILE A 443 17.16 14.96 -29.18
C ILE A 443 17.16 16.49 -29.11
N SER A 444 18.22 17.09 -28.60
CA SER A 444 18.28 18.54 -28.34
C SER A 444 18.75 19.37 -29.54
N TYR A 445 19.55 18.77 -30.42
CA TYR A 445 20.21 19.42 -31.55
C TYR A 445 20.29 18.47 -32.77
N PRO A 446 19.15 17.94 -33.26
CA PRO A 446 19.15 17.07 -34.44
C PRO A 446 19.49 17.87 -35.70
N PRO A 447 20.23 17.30 -36.68
CA PRO A 447 20.33 17.88 -38.03
C PRO A 447 18.95 17.87 -38.69
N TYR A 448 18.61 18.94 -39.43
CA TYR A 448 17.30 19.04 -40.06
C TYR A 448 17.30 19.82 -41.37
N ILE A 449 16.32 19.50 -42.22
CA ILE A 449 15.99 20.23 -43.46
C ILE A 449 14.57 20.78 -43.31
N VAL A 450 14.34 22.01 -43.76
CA VAL A 450 13.03 22.68 -43.74
C VAL A 450 12.52 22.81 -45.16
N MET A 451 11.31 22.33 -45.39
CA MET A 451 10.68 22.26 -46.71
C MET A 451 9.22 22.71 -46.66
N GLU A 452 8.65 22.93 -47.85
CA GLU A 452 7.25 23.28 -48.04
C GLU A 452 6.32 22.25 -47.40
N TYR A 453 5.38 22.73 -46.58
CA TYR A 453 4.36 21.86 -45.99
C TYR A 453 3.25 21.59 -46.99
N MET A 454 3.08 20.32 -47.34
CA MET A 454 2.07 19.86 -48.29
C MET A 454 0.79 19.45 -47.57
N ALA A 455 -0.06 20.43 -47.27
CA ALA A 455 -1.23 20.25 -46.41
C ALA A 455 -2.33 19.32 -46.96
N GLY A 456 -2.28 18.95 -48.24
CA GLY A 456 -3.26 18.05 -48.87
C GLY A 456 -2.88 16.58 -48.86
N GLY A 457 -1.78 16.19 -48.20
CA GLY A 457 -1.32 14.79 -48.20
C GLY A 457 -0.74 14.36 -49.55
N ASN A 458 -0.79 13.06 -49.83
CA ASN A 458 -0.15 12.45 -51.01
C ASN A 458 -1.15 11.68 -51.90
N ALA A 459 -0.75 11.38 -53.13
CA ALA A 459 -1.60 10.69 -54.10
C ALA A 459 -1.94 9.24 -53.70
N ARG A 460 -1.12 8.59 -52.84
CA ARG A 460 -1.46 7.28 -52.29
C ARG A 460 -2.70 7.37 -51.39
N GLU A 461 -2.74 8.33 -50.46
CA GLU A 461 -3.90 8.57 -49.59
C GLU A 461 -5.14 8.92 -50.40
N LEU A 462 -4.99 9.74 -51.44
CA LEU A 462 -6.07 10.07 -52.36
C LEU A 462 -6.65 8.80 -53.03
N SER A 463 -5.79 7.87 -53.46
CA SER A 463 -6.23 6.61 -54.09
C SER A 463 -6.96 5.65 -53.15
N LEU A 464 -6.78 5.82 -51.84
CA LEU A 464 -7.47 5.05 -50.80
C LEU A 464 -8.76 5.72 -50.33
N ASN A 465 -9.09 6.91 -50.84
CA ASN A 465 -10.29 7.63 -50.46
C ASN A 465 -11.45 7.24 -51.40
N ASP A 466 -12.40 6.44 -50.90
CA ASP A 466 -13.55 5.94 -51.65
C ASP A 466 -14.36 7.06 -52.33
N THR A 467 -14.49 8.23 -51.69
CA THR A 467 -15.23 9.37 -52.27
C THR A 467 -14.58 9.85 -53.57
N PHE A 468 -13.25 9.81 -53.63
CA PHE A 468 -12.50 10.18 -54.82
C PHE A 468 -12.39 9.02 -55.81
N PHE A 469 -12.07 7.81 -55.32
CA PHE A 469 -11.81 6.65 -56.16
C PHE A 469 -13.04 6.24 -56.98
N TYR A 470 -14.22 6.23 -56.38
CA TYR A 470 -15.48 5.89 -57.05
C TYR A 470 -16.16 7.10 -57.72
N SER A 471 -15.51 8.26 -57.72
CA SER A 471 -16.06 9.48 -58.34
C SER A 471 -16.07 9.40 -59.87
N PRO A 472 -17.06 9.98 -60.56
CA PRO A 472 -17.00 10.18 -62.02
C PRO A 472 -15.84 11.11 -62.45
N TYR A 473 -15.21 11.84 -61.52
CA TYR A 473 -14.05 12.69 -61.79
C TYR A 473 -12.71 11.98 -61.59
N TRP A 474 -12.69 10.75 -61.05
CA TRP A 474 -11.47 10.03 -60.71
C TRP A 474 -10.45 10.02 -61.85
N MET A 475 -10.86 9.55 -63.03
CA MET A 475 -9.97 9.47 -64.19
C MET A 475 -9.45 10.85 -64.63
N LYS A 476 -10.29 11.89 -64.56
CA LYS A 476 -9.87 13.27 -64.89
C LYS A 476 -8.84 13.81 -63.91
N ILE A 477 -8.99 13.49 -62.62
CA ILE A 477 -8.06 13.86 -61.56
C ILE A 477 -6.73 13.15 -61.79
N VAL A 478 -6.76 11.82 -62.00
CA VAL A 478 -5.55 11.01 -62.24
C VAL A 478 -4.78 11.50 -63.46
N MET A 479 -5.45 11.71 -64.60
CA MET A 479 -4.80 12.24 -65.81
C MET A 479 -4.18 13.62 -65.59
N LEU A 480 -4.85 14.48 -64.82
CA LEU A 480 -4.34 15.81 -64.53
C LEU A 480 -3.11 15.75 -63.61
N ILE A 481 -3.13 14.90 -62.58
CA ILE A 481 -1.97 14.65 -61.71
C ILE A 481 -0.80 14.10 -62.53
N ALA A 482 -1.05 13.08 -63.36
CA ALA A 482 -0.02 12.47 -64.22
C ALA A 482 0.59 13.50 -65.18
N SER A 483 -0.23 14.36 -65.80
CA SER A 483 0.25 15.46 -66.64
C SER A 483 1.18 16.43 -65.89
N LYS A 484 0.84 16.79 -64.65
CA LYS A 484 1.68 17.68 -63.82
C LYS A 484 2.98 17.01 -63.37
N VAL A 485 2.92 15.72 -63.03
CA VAL A 485 4.11 14.91 -62.70
C VAL A 485 5.02 14.78 -63.92
N ALA A 486 4.50 14.46 -65.09
CA ALA A 486 5.27 14.35 -66.33
C ALA A 486 5.97 15.67 -66.69
N TYR A 487 5.30 16.82 -66.52
CA TYR A 487 5.94 18.13 -66.69
C TYR A 487 7.08 18.35 -65.69
N SER A 488 6.88 17.96 -64.43
CA SER A 488 7.90 18.11 -63.38
C SER A 488 9.11 17.22 -63.65
N LEU A 489 8.89 15.97 -64.07
CA LEU A 489 9.94 15.04 -64.50
C LEU A 489 10.71 15.57 -65.70
N ALA A 490 10.03 16.13 -66.71
CA ALA A 490 10.71 16.74 -67.85
C ALA A 490 11.68 17.86 -67.42
N VAL A 491 11.31 18.69 -66.43
CA VAL A 491 12.21 19.71 -65.89
C VAL A 491 13.37 19.10 -65.11
N ILE A 492 13.12 18.05 -64.31
CA ILE A 492 14.17 17.30 -63.59
C ILE A 492 15.20 16.72 -64.58
N HIS A 493 14.72 16.03 -65.62
CA HIS A 493 15.53 15.41 -66.66
C HIS A 493 16.34 16.46 -67.45
N ASN A 494 15.69 17.56 -67.85
CA ASN A 494 16.37 18.68 -68.52
C ASN A 494 17.39 19.39 -67.62
N SER A 495 17.28 19.23 -66.30
CA SER A 495 18.26 19.74 -65.34
C SER A 495 19.42 18.78 -65.09
N GLY A 496 19.45 17.64 -65.79
CA GLY A 496 20.54 16.66 -65.70
C GLY A 496 20.37 15.62 -64.58
N TYR A 497 19.16 15.46 -64.05
CA TYR A 497 18.85 14.55 -62.95
C TYR A 497 17.83 13.49 -63.33
N VAL A 498 17.82 12.39 -62.59
CA VAL A 498 16.79 11.34 -62.60
C VAL A 498 16.27 11.19 -61.17
N HIS A 499 14.96 11.11 -60.98
CA HIS A 499 14.32 11.09 -59.65
C HIS A 499 14.47 9.73 -58.95
N LEU A 500 14.32 8.63 -59.69
CA LEU A 500 14.49 7.22 -59.30
C LEU A 500 13.54 6.68 -58.21
N ASP A 501 12.52 7.46 -57.83
CA ASP A 501 11.56 7.07 -56.78
C ASP A 501 10.19 7.73 -56.99
N VAL A 502 9.73 7.76 -58.24
CA VAL A 502 8.40 8.27 -58.60
C VAL A 502 7.36 7.25 -58.15
N LYS A 503 6.56 7.62 -57.14
CA LYS A 503 5.48 6.79 -56.62
C LYS A 503 4.36 7.64 -56.02
N PRO A 504 3.13 7.11 -55.88
CA PRO A 504 2.01 7.88 -55.34
C PRO A 504 2.25 8.51 -53.96
N GLN A 505 3.12 7.92 -53.13
CA GLN A 505 3.50 8.46 -51.82
C GLN A 505 4.36 9.73 -51.92
N ASN A 506 5.08 9.93 -53.03
CA ASN A 506 5.97 11.06 -53.27
C ASN A 506 5.34 12.15 -54.15
N ILE A 507 4.05 12.02 -54.48
CA ILE A 507 3.27 13.02 -55.21
C ILE A 507 2.35 13.72 -54.22
N PHE A 508 2.57 15.00 -53.96
CA PHE A 508 1.95 15.76 -52.88
C PHE A 508 1.04 16.89 -53.37
N PHE A 509 0.09 17.29 -52.51
CA PHE A 509 -0.84 18.40 -52.76
C PHE A 509 -0.59 19.58 -51.81
N SER A 510 -0.46 20.79 -52.34
CA SER A 510 -0.07 21.98 -51.56
C SER A 510 -1.11 22.44 -50.54
N SER A 511 -2.36 22.03 -50.69
CA SER A 511 -3.48 22.48 -49.86
C SER A 511 -4.50 21.35 -49.68
N PRO A 512 -5.32 21.38 -48.61
CA PRO A 512 -6.28 20.32 -48.31
C PRO A 512 -7.16 19.95 -49.51
N ILE A 513 -7.32 18.65 -49.75
CA ILE A 513 -8.06 18.13 -50.90
C ILE A 513 -9.59 18.33 -50.80
N GLY A 514 -10.11 18.51 -49.58
CA GLY A 514 -11.54 18.59 -49.31
C GLY A 514 -12.25 17.25 -49.53
N ASN A 515 -13.59 17.28 -49.56
CA ASN A 515 -14.43 16.07 -49.70
C ASN A 515 -15.23 16.04 -51.02
N ASP A 516 -15.08 17.03 -51.89
CA ASP A 516 -15.77 17.10 -53.18
C ASP A 516 -14.79 16.90 -54.35
N PRO A 517 -14.85 15.75 -55.05
CA PRO A 517 -13.96 15.46 -56.17
C PRO A 517 -14.02 16.47 -57.32
N TYR A 518 -15.20 17.05 -57.59
CA TYR A 518 -15.33 18.06 -58.64
C TYR A 518 -14.55 19.34 -58.30
N THR A 519 -14.78 19.88 -57.11
CA THR A 519 -14.05 21.05 -56.60
C THR A 519 -12.55 20.80 -56.55
N PHE A 520 -12.12 19.61 -56.10
CA PHE A 520 -10.71 19.24 -56.11
C PHE A 520 -10.11 19.25 -57.54
N TYR A 521 -10.81 18.64 -58.51
CA TYR A 521 -10.40 18.66 -59.91
C TYR A 521 -10.24 20.09 -60.45
N ILE A 522 -11.21 20.97 -60.19
CA ILE A 522 -11.16 22.38 -60.60
C ILE A 522 -10.01 23.12 -59.90
N ASN A 523 -9.77 22.86 -58.61
CA ASN A 523 -8.70 23.49 -57.85
C ASN A 523 -7.31 23.08 -58.34
N ILE A 524 -7.10 21.82 -58.74
CA ILE A 524 -5.85 21.42 -59.41
C ILE A 524 -5.75 22.09 -60.78
N LYS A 525 -6.84 22.06 -61.58
CA LYS A 525 -6.85 22.61 -62.94
C LYS A 525 -6.52 24.11 -62.97
N THR A 526 -7.03 24.85 -62.00
CA THR A 526 -6.81 26.30 -61.85
C THR A 526 -5.51 26.66 -61.12
N GLY A 527 -4.78 25.67 -60.60
CA GLY A 527 -3.53 25.87 -59.86
C GLY A 527 -3.70 26.35 -58.41
N LYS A 528 -4.94 26.40 -57.89
CA LYS A 528 -5.22 26.67 -56.47
C LYS A 528 -4.64 25.58 -55.57
N ILE A 529 -4.71 24.32 -56.02
CA ILE A 529 -3.97 23.20 -55.43
C ILE A 529 -2.87 22.82 -56.40
N LYS A 530 -1.61 22.88 -55.94
CA LYS A 530 -0.45 22.47 -56.73
C LYS A 530 -0.15 21.00 -56.46
N VAL A 531 0.19 20.28 -57.52
CA VAL A 531 0.71 18.91 -57.48
C VAL A 531 2.22 19.01 -57.57
N LYS A 532 2.94 18.42 -56.60
CA LYS A 532 4.41 18.49 -56.56
C LYS A 532 5.04 17.14 -56.26
N LEU A 533 6.18 16.86 -56.88
CA LEU A 533 7.05 15.74 -56.52
C LEU A 533 7.88 16.08 -55.29
N GLY A 534 8.04 15.13 -54.38
CA GLY A 534 8.91 15.22 -53.21
C GLY A 534 9.84 14.02 -53.10
N ASP A 535 10.67 14.03 -52.05
CA ASP A 535 11.65 12.98 -51.73
C ASP A 535 12.71 12.74 -52.81
N LEU A 536 13.64 13.70 -52.96
CA LEU A 536 14.75 13.64 -53.91
C LEU A 536 16.01 12.97 -53.34
N GLY A 537 15.89 12.23 -52.22
CA GLY A 537 17.03 11.47 -51.66
C GLY A 537 17.53 10.38 -52.62
N SER A 538 16.64 9.85 -53.46
CA SER A 538 16.96 8.91 -54.52
C SER A 538 17.46 9.55 -55.80
N ALA A 539 17.32 10.87 -55.96
CA ALA A 539 17.71 11.51 -57.19
C ALA A 539 19.22 11.39 -57.41
N ARG A 540 19.60 11.19 -58.66
CA ARG A 540 20.99 11.05 -59.11
C ARG A 540 21.20 11.87 -60.37
N ARG A 541 22.42 12.34 -60.61
CA ARG A 541 22.75 12.93 -61.91
C ARG A 541 22.66 11.84 -62.99
N ILE A 542 22.28 12.21 -64.21
CA ILE A 542 22.24 11.27 -65.33
C ILE A 542 23.63 10.62 -65.49
N GLY A 543 23.66 9.29 -65.54
CA GLY A 543 24.90 8.49 -65.60
C GLY A 543 25.53 8.13 -64.25
N GLU A 544 25.08 8.71 -63.13
CA GLU A 544 25.59 8.38 -61.79
C GLU A 544 25.01 7.04 -61.28
N LYS A 545 25.76 6.31 -60.46
CA LYS A 545 25.38 5.00 -59.93
C LYS A 545 24.05 5.05 -59.18
N VAL A 546 23.16 4.12 -59.51
CA VAL A 546 21.90 3.88 -58.78
C VAL A 546 22.21 3.00 -57.57
N GLU A 547 21.76 3.42 -56.38
CA GLU A 547 22.05 2.71 -55.11
C GLU A 547 20.82 2.06 -54.47
N GLN A 548 19.62 2.44 -54.91
CA GLN A 548 18.37 2.03 -54.27
C GLN A 548 17.23 1.87 -55.26
N ILE A 549 16.28 1.02 -54.87
CA ILE A 549 15.05 0.74 -55.61
C ILE A 549 13.87 0.67 -54.65
N THR A 550 12.70 1.07 -55.14
CA THR A 550 11.41 0.74 -54.53
C THR A 550 10.75 -0.33 -55.40
N PRO A 551 10.84 -1.63 -55.07
CA PRO A 551 10.54 -2.72 -56.01
C PRO A 551 9.19 -2.63 -56.75
N PRO A 552 8.08 -2.19 -56.14
CA PRO A 552 6.80 -2.06 -56.85
C PRO A 552 6.75 -0.97 -57.94
N TYR A 553 7.73 -0.06 -57.98
CA TYR A 553 7.76 1.11 -58.86
C TYR A 553 9.09 1.25 -59.62
N ALA A 554 10.01 0.30 -59.48
CA ALA A 554 11.30 0.32 -60.16
C ALA A 554 11.23 -0.47 -61.46
N SER A 555 11.77 0.10 -62.54
CA SER A 555 11.94 -0.61 -63.80
C SER A 555 12.96 -1.75 -63.69
N LEU A 556 12.89 -2.71 -64.61
CA LEU A 556 13.94 -3.73 -64.76
C LEU A 556 15.31 -3.08 -65.02
N ASP A 557 15.35 -2.01 -65.82
CA ASP A 557 16.57 -1.26 -66.10
C ASP A 557 17.17 -0.63 -64.83
N GLN A 558 16.33 -0.11 -63.93
CA GLN A 558 16.78 0.41 -62.65
C GLN A 558 17.33 -0.70 -61.74
N LEU A 559 16.69 -1.86 -61.72
CA LEU A 559 17.19 -3.04 -61.00
C LEU A 559 18.55 -3.50 -61.56
N GLU A 560 18.67 -3.61 -62.88
CA GLU A 560 19.94 -3.90 -63.56
C GLU A 560 21.00 -2.86 -63.24
N ALA A 561 20.64 -1.58 -63.17
CA ALA A 561 21.57 -0.51 -62.84
C ALA A 561 22.15 -0.65 -61.43
N VAL A 562 21.36 -1.08 -60.44
CA VAL A 562 21.87 -1.39 -59.10
C VAL A 562 22.80 -2.61 -59.11
N VAL A 563 22.43 -3.68 -59.83
CA VAL A 563 23.19 -4.95 -59.84
C VAL A 563 24.50 -4.86 -60.63
N TYR A 564 24.45 -4.24 -61.80
CA TYR A 564 25.57 -4.15 -62.73
C TYR A 564 26.28 -2.80 -62.70
N GLU A 565 25.96 -1.96 -61.71
CA GLU A 565 26.52 -0.62 -61.51
C GLU A 565 26.39 0.31 -62.74
N ARG A 566 25.25 0.22 -63.45
CA ARG A 566 24.96 1.16 -64.54
C ARG A 566 24.49 2.51 -63.98
N GLY A 567 24.63 3.53 -64.82
CA GLY A 567 24.22 4.90 -64.47
C GLY A 567 22.70 5.11 -64.52
N ALA A 568 22.23 6.10 -63.77
CA ALA A 568 20.85 6.55 -63.76
C ALA A 568 20.42 7.07 -65.14
N SER A 569 19.22 6.69 -65.59
CA SER A 569 18.67 7.08 -66.89
C SER A 569 17.24 7.60 -66.77
N PRO A 570 16.84 8.67 -67.48
CA PRO A 570 15.48 9.21 -67.46
C PRO A 570 14.36 8.20 -67.72
N GLN A 571 14.63 7.16 -68.53
CA GLN A 571 13.69 6.08 -68.83
C GLN A 571 13.25 5.32 -67.57
N MET A 572 14.09 5.30 -66.52
CA MET A 572 13.76 4.67 -65.25
C MET A 572 12.62 5.38 -64.51
N ASP A 573 12.48 6.70 -64.67
CA ASP A 573 11.36 7.47 -64.10
C ASP A 573 10.07 7.39 -64.92
N ILE A 574 10.19 7.03 -66.20
CA ILE A 574 9.05 6.96 -67.13
C ILE A 574 8.25 5.67 -66.93
N TYR A 575 8.93 4.59 -66.52
CA TYR A 575 8.32 3.33 -66.09
C TYR A 575 7.44 3.55 -64.86
#